data_AF-A0A4V1J0I5-F1
#
_entry.id   AF-A0A4V1J0I5-F1
#
_cell.length_a   1.000
_cell.length_b   1.000
_cell.length_c   1.000
_cell.angle_alpha   90.00
_cell.angle_beta   90.00
_cell.angle_gamma   90.00
#
_symmetry.space_group_name_H-M   'P 1'
#
loop_
_entity.id
_entity.type
_entity.pdbx_description
1 polymer ?
#
loop_
_entity_poly.entity_id
_entity_poly.type
_entity_poly.pdbx_seq_one_letter_code
_entity_poly.pdbx_strand_id
1 'polypeptide(L)'
;MNFLLPVLLNSQDMVSSQTFTTKYGELWGFYTYFGSNLETKYGMWEHYGLNSTEYEVDKLGNIIDVNFNTYPANYTENNWVIVVNKSDPESSAWVASYVWSDSVWISHSVALFDSQNEYVGVYTIDMILNFINSILSTRSSQVSNTVILYAVETDSEAVIGTSKKGIQLFSIDEQTNQATRPLTITELGTFNAAREIGLFSVAIQKAKYSLKTLPDYYELSVVDAQNGITYLVAVKKITWRSVNWSLIQFLDESDVYLPIKRTNLTTIIGVCATVGCSMLVGMLLAYWITRDLSRITLDLNKLKDFHFASVYKGRNNSIKTSNIKEIFQIQSSFHAMVEAFAKSLAINNSIKKGNGSIVSSLPYTNQQVEASRQL
;
A
#
# COMPACT_ATOMS: atom_id res chain seq x y z
N MET A 1 -43.97 12.06 -2.35
CA MET A 1 -43.22 12.06 -1.08
C MET A 1 -42.98 10.65 -0.53
N ASN A 2 -44.01 9.80 -0.40
CA ASN A 2 -43.92 8.43 0.17
C ASN A 2 -42.90 7.46 -0.47
N PHE A 3 -42.37 7.77 -1.65
CA PHE A 3 -41.35 6.94 -2.32
C PHE A 3 -39.91 7.35 -1.98
N LEU A 4 -39.67 8.57 -1.49
CA LEU A 4 -38.31 9.08 -1.24
C LEU A 4 -37.69 8.48 0.02
N LEU A 5 -38.45 8.43 1.12
CA LEU A 5 -37.96 7.92 2.39
C LEU A 5 -37.55 6.44 2.33
N PRO A 6 -38.31 5.50 1.73
CA PRO A 6 -37.88 4.11 1.59
C PRO A 6 -36.57 3.94 0.81
N VAL A 7 -36.35 4.74 -0.25
CA VAL A 7 -35.11 4.67 -1.04
C VAL A 7 -33.94 5.23 -0.24
N LEU A 8 -34.15 6.30 0.52
CA LEU A 8 -33.15 6.86 1.43
C LEU A 8 -32.75 5.85 2.50
N LEU A 9 -33.73 5.19 3.13
CA LEU A 9 -33.49 4.17 4.16
C LEU A 9 -32.67 2.99 3.64
N ASN A 10 -32.91 2.55 2.40
CA ASN A 10 -32.16 1.46 1.78
C ASN A 10 -30.74 1.86 1.35
N SER A 11 -30.46 3.16 1.22
CA SER A 11 -29.20 3.69 0.69
C SER A 11 -28.48 4.61 1.69
N GLN A 12 -28.87 4.57 2.96
CA GLN A 12 -28.45 5.53 3.99
C GLN A 12 -26.92 5.56 4.24
N ASP A 13 -26.21 4.49 3.85
CA ASP A 13 -24.76 4.41 3.97
C ASP A 13 -24.02 5.23 2.89
N MET A 14 -24.72 5.60 1.81
CA MET A 14 -24.15 6.32 0.65
C MET A 14 -24.85 7.65 0.38
N VAL A 15 -26.16 7.73 0.64
CA VAL A 15 -27.02 8.88 0.32
C VAL A 15 -27.39 9.61 1.60
N SER A 16 -27.14 10.93 1.61
CA SER A 16 -27.43 11.81 2.73
C SER A 16 -28.80 12.47 2.62
N SER A 17 -29.24 12.78 1.40
CA SER A 17 -30.61 13.22 1.16
C SER A 17 -31.15 12.87 -0.21
N GLN A 18 -32.48 12.89 -0.30
CA GLN A 18 -33.22 12.83 -1.55
C GLN A 18 -34.24 13.95 -1.55
N THR A 19 -34.12 14.82 -2.54
CA THR A 19 -34.92 16.02 -2.63
C THR A 19 -35.56 16.17 -4.00
N PHE A 20 -36.63 16.94 -4.01
CA PHE A 20 -37.37 17.34 -5.18
C PHE A 20 -37.59 18.85 -5.07
N THR A 21 -37.02 19.60 -6.02
CA THR A 21 -37.23 21.04 -6.13
C THR A 21 -38.22 21.33 -7.24
N THR A 22 -39.36 21.96 -6.94
CA THR A 22 -40.35 22.31 -7.96
C THR A 22 -39.86 23.47 -8.84
N LYS A 23 -40.47 23.64 -10.01
CA LYS A 23 -40.21 24.81 -10.88
C LYS A 23 -40.52 26.16 -10.24
N TYR A 24 -41.27 26.15 -9.13
CA TYR A 24 -41.62 27.34 -8.35
C TYR A 24 -40.65 27.59 -7.18
N GLY A 25 -39.66 26.73 -6.98
CA GLY A 25 -38.63 26.92 -5.95
C GLY A 25 -38.91 26.24 -4.63
N GLU A 26 -39.94 25.41 -4.56
CA GLU A 26 -40.28 24.64 -3.36
C GLU A 26 -39.37 23.42 -3.23
N LEU A 27 -38.81 23.18 -2.04
CA LEU A 27 -37.96 22.04 -1.73
C LEU A 27 -38.72 21.02 -0.88
N TRP A 28 -38.82 19.80 -1.38
CA TRP A 28 -39.45 18.68 -0.69
C TRP A 28 -38.46 17.55 -0.59
N GLY A 29 -38.34 16.88 0.54
CA GLY A 29 -37.42 15.76 0.61
C GLY A 29 -37.19 15.20 1.99
N PHE A 30 -36.32 14.21 2.03
CA PHE A 30 -35.87 13.58 3.28
C PHE A 30 -34.34 13.59 3.34
N TYR A 31 -33.81 13.70 4.55
CA TYR A 31 -32.39 13.66 4.82
C TYR A 31 -32.06 12.84 6.06
N THR A 32 -30.82 12.36 6.13
CA THR A 32 -30.27 11.73 7.32
C THR A 32 -29.33 12.69 8.03
N TYR A 33 -29.36 12.67 9.36
CA TYR A 33 -28.43 13.42 10.19
C TYR A 33 -28.10 12.63 11.45
N PHE A 34 -27.03 13.03 12.15
CA PHE A 34 -26.66 12.41 13.42
C PHE A 34 -27.20 13.25 14.59
N GLY A 35 -27.97 12.63 15.47
CA GLY A 35 -28.38 13.22 16.74
C GLY A 35 -27.20 13.35 17.72
N SER A 36 -27.46 13.98 18.87
CA SER A 36 -26.44 14.23 19.91
C SER A 36 -25.74 12.96 20.41
N ASN A 37 -26.40 11.80 20.32
CA ASN A 37 -25.88 10.50 20.73
C ASN A 37 -25.24 9.70 19.58
N LEU A 38 -24.93 10.34 18.44
CA LEU A 38 -24.47 9.69 17.20
C LEU A 38 -25.47 8.67 16.61
N GLU A 39 -26.73 8.72 17.05
CA GLU A 39 -27.81 7.96 16.45
C GLU A 39 -28.22 8.60 15.12
N THR A 40 -28.47 7.78 14.11
CA THR A 40 -29.00 8.25 12.82
C THR A 40 -30.46 8.65 13.00
N LYS A 41 -30.76 9.91 12.73
CA LYS A 41 -32.09 10.50 12.70
C LYS A 41 -32.49 10.86 11.26
N TYR A 42 -33.77 11.07 11.06
CA TYR A 42 -34.35 11.37 9.75
C TYR A 42 -35.08 12.70 9.81
N GLY A 43 -34.79 13.56 8.85
CA GLY A 43 -35.43 14.85 8.69
C GLY A 43 -36.27 14.88 7.41
N MET A 44 -37.25 15.77 7.40
CA MET A 44 -38.10 16.04 6.25
C MET A 44 -38.14 17.55 5.98
N TRP A 45 -37.86 17.93 4.73
CA TRP A 45 -38.12 19.27 4.21
C TRP A 45 -39.52 19.31 3.61
N GLU A 46 -40.33 20.24 4.09
CA GLU A 46 -41.62 20.58 3.51
C GLU A 46 -41.66 22.06 3.19
N HIS A 47 -41.77 22.39 1.91
CA HIS A 47 -41.77 23.78 1.47
C HIS A 47 -43.00 24.03 0.62
N TYR A 48 -43.94 24.80 1.14
CA TYR A 48 -45.13 25.21 0.39
C TYR A 48 -45.09 26.72 0.12
N GLY A 49 -45.13 27.11 -1.16
CA GLY A 49 -44.96 28.50 -1.55
C GLY A 49 -43.55 29.02 -1.26
N LEU A 50 -43.44 29.99 -0.34
CA LEU A 50 -42.15 30.53 0.13
C LEU A 50 -41.76 29.99 1.51
N ASN A 51 -42.63 29.22 2.17
CA ASN A 51 -42.46 28.84 3.56
C ASN A 51 -41.83 27.45 3.67
N SER A 52 -40.55 27.38 4.05
CA SER A 52 -39.83 26.13 4.28
C SER A 52 -39.87 25.74 5.75
N THR A 53 -40.36 24.53 6.05
CA THR A 53 -40.42 23.95 7.41
C THR A 53 -39.65 22.65 7.44
N GLU A 54 -38.91 22.42 8.53
CA GLU A 54 -38.14 21.20 8.75
C GLU A 54 -38.71 20.40 9.91
N TYR A 55 -38.92 19.10 9.68
CA TYR A 55 -39.43 18.17 10.68
C TYR A 55 -38.43 17.06 10.98
N GLU A 56 -38.41 16.59 12.22
CA GLU A 56 -37.86 15.27 12.55
C GLU A 56 -38.96 14.23 12.28
N VAL A 57 -38.61 13.14 11.58
CA VAL A 57 -39.54 12.07 11.21
C VAL A 57 -39.01 10.70 11.63
N ASP A 58 -39.92 9.76 11.83
CA ASP A 58 -39.55 8.35 12.04
C ASP A 58 -39.26 7.64 10.70
N LYS A 59 -38.86 6.36 10.77
CA LYS A 59 -38.60 5.53 9.59
C LYS A 59 -39.84 5.24 8.72
N LEU A 60 -41.04 5.53 9.23
CA LEU A 60 -42.29 5.42 8.50
C LEU A 60 -42.73 6.77 7.90
N GLY A 61 -42.00 7.85 8.19
CA GLY A 61 -42.30 9.21 7.74
C GLY A 61 -43.31 9.94 8.63
N ASN A 62 -43.62 9.43 9.83
CA ASN A 62 -44.46 10.14 10.78
C ASN A 62 -43.66 11.27 11.42
N ILE A 63 -44.24 12.46 11.51
CA ILE A 63 -43.63 13.62 12.15
C ILE A 63 -43.52 13.36 13.65
N ILE A 64 -42.29 13.45 14.16
CA ILE A 64 -41.95 13.32 15.58
C ILE A 64 -41.84 14.70 16.21
N ASP A 65 -41.17 15.64 15.53
CA ASP A 65 -40.92 16.99 16.04
C ASP A 65 -40.76 18.00 14.90
N VAL A 66 -40.79 19.30 15.24
CA VAL A 66 -40.51 20.40 14.31
C VAL A 66 -39.13 20.97 14.62
N ASN A 67 -38.16 20.70 13.74
CA ASN A 67 -36.76 21.12 13.91
C ASN A 67 -36.59 22.63 13.68
N PHE A 68 -37.29 23.19 12.69
CA PHE A 68 -37.19 24.61 12.34
C PHE A 68 -38.51 25.15 11.80
N ASN A 69 -38.96 26.27 12.35
CA ASN A 69 -40.19 26.93 11.93
C ASN A 69 -39.93 27.95 10.82
N THR A 70 -40.49 27.65 9.65
CA THR A 70 -40.89 28.55 8.56
C THR A 70 -39.98 29.77 8.31
N TYR A 71 -39.10 29.66 7.33
CA TYR A 71 -38.39 30.82 6.75
C TYR A 71 -38.69 30.97 5.25
N PRO A 72 -38.68 32.21 4.72
CA PRO A 72 -38.82 32.47 3.30
C PRO A 72 -37.62 31.89 2.54
N ALA A 73 -37.85 30.95 1.63
CA ALA A 73 -36.81 30.33 0.80
C ALA A 73 -37.24 30.27 -0.67
N ASN A 74 -36.27 30.26 -1.58
CA ASN A 74 -36.50 29.93 -2.98
C ASN A 74 -35.28 29.18 -3.53
N TYR A 75 -35.51 27.96 -4.00
CA TYR A 75 -34.44 27.09 -4.46
C TYR A 75 -34.20 27.09 -5.98
N THR A 76 -34.94 27.87 -6.78
CA THR A 76 -34.86 27.82 -8.26
C THR A 76 -33.48 28.13 -8.84
N GLU A 77 -32.65 28.89 -8.13
CA GLU A 77 -31.32 29.34 -8.57
C GLU A 77 -30.18 28.50 -7.97
N ASN A 78 -30.49 27.48 -7.16
CA ASN A 78 -29.44 26.67 -6.56
C ASN A 78 -28.72 25.81 -7.60
N ASN A 79 -27.44 25.52 -7.32
CA ASN A 79 -26.55 24.81 -8.24
C ASN A 79 -27.13 23.47 -8.71
N TRP A 80 -27.80 22.72 -7.83
CA TRP A 80 -28.43 21.45 -8.18
C TRP A 80 -29.66 21.59 -9.09
N VAL A 81 -30.29 22.76 -9.15
CA VAL A 81 -31.44 23.01 -10.03
C VAL A 81 -31.01 23.50 -11.41
N ILE A 82 -30.00 24.37 -11.48
CA ILE A 82 -29.59 25.01 -12.74
C ILE A 82 -28.66 24.13 -13.59
N VAL A 83 -28.09 23.07 -13.02
CA VAL A 83 -27.16 22.18 -13.72
C VAL A 83 -27.83 21.34 -14.81
N VAL A 84 -29.14 21.11 -14.70
CA VAL A 84 -29.90 20.30 -15.67
C VAL A 84 -30.54 21.17 -16.75
N ASN A 85 -30.63 20.62 -17.96
CA ASN A 85 -31.33 21.24 -19.07
C ASN A 85 -32.84 21.05 -18.91
N LYS A 86 -33.55 22.15 -18.65
CA LYS A 86 -35.00 22.17 -18.41
C LYS A 86 -35.85 21.92 -19.67
N SER A 87 -35.23 21.77 -20.83
CA SER A 87 -35.89 21.45 -22.09
C SER A 87 -35.71 20.00 -22.54
N ASP A 88 -34.89 19.22 -21.82
CA ASP A 88 -34.54 17.85 -22.19
C ASP A 88 -35.00 16.85 -21.09
N PRO A 89 -35.97 15.97 -21.38
CA PRO A 89 -36.46 14.96 -20.45
C PRO A 89 -35.41 13.98 -19.93
N GLU A 90 -34.33 13.78 -20.68
CA GLU A 90 -33.23 12.87 -20.29
C GLU A 90 -32.10 13.61 -19.58
N SER A 91 -32.28 14.90 -19.26
CA SER A 91 -31.22 15.70 -18.67
C SER A 91 -30.90 15.25 -17.25
N SER A 92 -29.65 14.82 -17.07
CA SER A 92 -29.07 14.48 -15.78
C SER A 92 -27.64 14.98 -15.69
N ALA A 93 -27.23 15.44 -14.51
CA ALA A 93 -25.88 15.95 -14.29
C ALA A 93 -25.44 15.80 -12.84
N TRP A 94 -24.14 15.58 -12.67
CA TRP A 94 -23.48 15.75 -11.37
C TRP A 94 -23.15 17.22 -11.14
N VAL A 95 -23.50 17.73 -9.98
CA VAL A 95 -23.17 19.08 -9.52
C VAL A 95 -21.72 19.07 -9.04
N ALA A 96 -20.99 20.15 -9.32
CA ALA A 96 -19.66 20.36 -8.73
C ALA A 96 -19.75 20.34 -7.20
N SER A 97 -18.65 19.96 -6.54
CA SER A 97 -18.65 19.89 -5.09
C SER A 97 -18.97 21.25 -4.45
N TYR A 98 -19.88 21.25 -3.49
CA TYR A 98 -20.30 22.46 -2.78
C TYR A 98 -20.38 22.20 -1.28
N VAL A 99 -20.65 23.22 -0.49
CA VAL A 99 -20.70 23.10 0.97
C VAL A 99 -22.09 23.44 1.47
N TRP A 100 -22.59 22.60 2.38
CA TRP A 100 -23.83 22.82 3.11
C TRP A 100 -23.65 22.26 4.51
N SER A 101 -23.95 23.05 5.54
CA SER A 101 -23.93 22.62 6.95
C SER A 101 -22.56 22.04 7.33
N ASP A 102 -21.51 22.82 7.07
CA ASP A 102 -20.12 22.51 7.41
C ASP A 102 -19.60 21.17 6.88
N SER A 103 -20.19 20.68 5.78
CA SER A 103 -19.79 19.46 5.10
C SER A 103 -19.67 19.72 3.60
N VAL A 104 -18.81 18.95 2.92
CA VAL A 104 -18.70 18.98 1.46
C VAL A 104 -19.68 17.98 0.87
N TRP A 105 -20.48 18.44 -0.09
CA TRP A 105 -21.54 17.68 -0.74
C TRP A 105 -21.25 17.51 -2.22
N ILE A 106 -21.77 16.42 -2.77
CA ILE A 106 -21.93 16.25 -4.21
C ILE A 106 -23.36 15.78 -4.47
N SER A 107 -23.95 16.27 -5.54
CA SER A 107 -25.35 15.97 -5.87
C SER A 107 -25.47 15.48 -7.30
N HIS A 108 -26.34 14.50 -7.50
CA HIS A 108 -26.77 14.09 -8.83
C HIS A 108 -28.21 14.57 -9.05
N SER A 109 -28.40 15.37 -10.09
CA SER A 109 -29.68 16.02 -10.37
C SER A 109 -30.23 15.56 -11.71
N VAL A 110 -31.55 15.37 -11.77
CA VAL A 110 -32.29 14.90 -12.93
C VAL A 110 -33.50 15.79 -13.14
N ALA A 111 -33.70 16.28 -14.36
CA ALA A 111 -34.87 17.07 -14.71
C ALA A 111 -36.13 16.19 -14.71
N LEU A 112 -37.23 16.72 -14.18
CA LEU A 112 -38.52 16.02 -14.12
C LEU A 112 -39.55 16.71 -14.99
N PHE A 113 -40.26 15.89 -15.76
CA PHE A 113 -41.31 16.30 -16.67
C PHE A 113 -42.59 15.54 -16.35
N ASP A 114 -43.75 16.16 -16.59
CA ASP A 114 -45.04 15.51 -16.45
C ASP A 114 -45.39 14.66 -17.69
N SER A 115 -46.57 14.03 -17.67
CA SER A 115 -47.07 13.23 -18.79
C SER A 115 -47.28 14.01 -20.09
N GLN A 116 -47.30 15.34 -20.03
CA GLN A 116 -47.44 16.25 -21.17
C GLN A 116 -46.07 16.74 -21.66
N ASN A 117 -44.98 16.23 -21.08
CA ASN A 117 -43.61 16.64 -21.35
C ASN A 117 -43.31 18.10 -21.00
N GLU A 118 -44.03 18.64 -20.01
CA GLU A 118 -43.76 19.95 -19.42
C GLU A 118 -42.84 19.83 -18.21
N TYR A 119 -41.88 20.74 -18.08
CA TYR A 119 -40.95 20.74 -16.95
C TYR A 119 -41.72 21.02 -15.63
N VAL A 120 -41.46 20.19 -14.62
CA VAL A 120 -42.11 20.26 -13.29
C VAL A 120 -41.12 20.61 -12.20
N GLY A 121 -39.85 20.20 -12.32
CA GLY A 121 -38.84 20.41 -11.29
C GLY A 121 -37.58 19.57 -11.50
N VAL A 122 -36.80 19.44 -10.44
CA VAL A 122 -35.56 18.65 -10.42
C VAL A 122 -35.61 17.68 -9.25
N TYR A 123 -35.27 16.42 -9.52
CA TYR A 123 -35.00 15.43 -8.50
C TYR A 123 -33.50 15.36 -8.24
N THR A 124 -33.11 15.38 -6.97
CA THR A 124 -31.70 15.42 -6.57
C THR A 124 -31.42 14.36 -5.51
N ILE A 125 -30.31 13.64 -5.71
CA ILE A 125 -29.74 12.72 -4.72
C ILE A 125 -28.42 13.31 -4.26
N ASP A 126 -28.26 13.43 -2.95
CA ASP A 126 -27.13 14.09 -2.34
C ASP A 126 -26.25 13.12 -1.55
N MET A 127 -24.94 13.34 -1.59
CA MET A 127 -23.96 12.58 -0.82
C MET A 127 -23.00 13.53 -0.11
N ILE A 128 -22.83 13.33 1.20
CA ILE A 128 -21.79 14.00 1.97
C ILE A 128 -20.45 13.28 1.72
N LEU A 129 -19.42 14.02 1.29
CA LEU A 129 -18.12 13.47 0.91
C LEU A 129 -17.20 13.14 2.10
N ASN A 130 -17.64 13.38 3.34
CA ASN A 130 -16.82 13.11 4.54
C ASN A 130 -16.34 11.65 4.64
N PHE A 131 -17.06 10.68 4.06
CA PHE A 131 -16.63 9.28 4.04
C PHE A 131 -15.29 9.08 3.30
N ILE A 132 -14.94 9.97 2.35
CA ILE A 132 -13.67 9.91 1.63
C ILE A 132 -12.50 10.05 2.60
N ASN A 133 -12.60 10.92 3.61
CA ASN A 133 -11.56 11.07 4.63
C ASN A 133 -11.30 9.76 5.38
N SER A 134 -12.36 9.01 5.71
CA SER A 134 -12.26 7.70 6.35
C SER A 134 -11.60 6.66 5.45
N ILE A 135 -11.94 6.64 4.16
CA ILE A 135 -11.32 5.74 3.18
C ILE A 135 -9.83 6.06 3.04
N LEU A 136 -9.48 7.34 2.83
CA LEU A 136 -8.11 7.78 2.61
C LEU A 136 -7.24 7.56 3.86
N SER A 137 -7.74 7.88 5.05
CA SER A 137 -7.03 7.65 6.31
C SER A 137 -6.82 6.16 6.58
N THR A 138 -7.82 5.31 6.31
CA THR A 138 -7.68 3.85 6.40
C THR A 138 -6.59 3.35 5.45
N ARG A 139 -6.60 3.79 4.19
CA ARG A 139 -5.57 3.40 3.20
C ARG A 139 -4.18 3.88 3.58
N SER A 140 -4.04 5.11 4.05
CA SER A 140 -2.79 5.65 4.57
C SER A 140 -2.24 4.79 5.71
N SER A 141 -3.11 4.37 6.66
CA SER A 141 -2.69 3.54 7.81
C SER A 141 -2.29 2.10 7.46
N GLN A 142 -2.69 1.59 6.28
CA GLN A 142 -2.33 0.25 5.82
C GLN A 142 -0.91 0.17 5.25
N VAL A 143 -0.30 1.32 4.95
CA VAL A 143 1.06 1.40 4.40
C VAL A 143 2.03 1.64 5.55
N SER A 144 3.18 0.97 5.53
CA SER A 144 4.21 1.11 6.57
C SER A 144 4.89 2.47 6.59
N ASN A 145 4.81 3.21 5.49
CA ASN A 145 5.47 4.50 5.28
C ASN A 145 4.47 5.62 5.55
N THR A 146 4.97 6.80 5.94
CA THR A 146 4.11 7.97 6.11
C THR A 146 3.59 8.44 4.74
N VAL A 147 2.32 8.13 4.47
CA VAL A 147 1.64 8.52 3.23
C VAL A 147 0.51 9.48 3.54
N ILE A 148 0.49 10.61 2.83
CA ILE A 148 -0.60 11.57 2.87
C ILE A 148 -1.35 11.48 1.55
N LEU A 149 -2.68 11.39 1.61
CA LEU A 149 -3.55 11.30 0.44
C LEU A 149 -4.52 12.47 0.42
N TYR A 150 -4.73 13.04 -0.76
CA TYR A 150 -5.75 14.05 -1.03
C TYR A 150 -6.61 13.60 -2.21
N ALA A 151 -7.92 13.77 -2.09
CA ALA A 151 -8.85 13.67 -3.20
C ALA A 151 -9.31 15.07 -3.59
N VAL A 152 -9.21 15.38 -4.88
CA VAL A 152 -9.46 16.72 -5.42
C VAL A 152 -10.35 16.62 -6.65
N GLU A 153 -11.31 17.50 -6.80
CA GLU A 153 -12.06 17.67 -8.04
C GLU A 153 -11.16 18.31 -9.10
N THR A 154 -10.97 17.64 -10.23
CA THR A 154 -9.94 17.97 -11.23
C THR A 154 -10.20 19.31 -11.91
N ASP A 155 -11.47 19.64 -12.15
CA ASP A 155 -11.87 20.83 -12.90
C ASP A 155 -11.86 22.10 -12.04
N SER A 156 -12.31 22.01 -10.79
CA SER A 156 -12.39 23.13 -9.84
C SER A 156 -11.16 23.25 -8.93
N GLU A 157 -10.31 22.23 -8.90
CA GLU A 157 -9.23 22.05 -7.93
C GLU A 157 -9.70 22.06 -6.46
N ALA A 158 -11.01 21.85 -6.22
CA ALA A 158 -11.61 21.77 -4.90
C ALA A 158 -11.18 20.49 -4.17
N VAL A 159 -10.71 20.63 -2.93
CA VAL A 159 -10.32 19.49 -2.10
C VAL A 159 -11.57 18.87 -1.48
N ILE A 160 -11.88 17.64 -1.88
CA ILE A 160 -13.07 16.90 -1.43
C ILE A 160 -12.75 15.89 -0.31
N GLY A 161 -11.47 15.60 -0.08
CA GLY A 161 -11.07 14.75 1.03
C GLY A 161 -9.56 14.70 1.27
N THR A 162 -9.18 14.31 2.47
CA THR A 162 -7.78 14.11 2.88
C THR A 162 -7.65 12.99 3.90
N SER A 163 -6.49 12.32 3.92
CA SER A 163 -6.13 11.37 4.98
C SER A 163 -5.70 12.05 6.29
N LYS A 164 -5.43 13.37 6.28
CA LYS A 164 -5.02 14.11 7.47
C LYS A 164 -6.19 14.43 8.38
N LYS A 165 -5.99 14.23 9.69
CA LYS A 165 -6.99 14.56 10.71
C LYS A 165 -6.97 16.06 11.03
N GLY A 166 -8.14 16.63 11.31
CA GLY A 166 -8.27 18.01 11.79
C GLY A 166 -8.03 19.08 10.72
N ILE A 167 -8.04 18.72 9.44
CA ILE A 167 -7.95 19.67 8.33
C ILE A 167 -9.36 20.11 7.94
N GLN A 168 -9.61 21.41 7.98
CA GLN A 168 -10.83 22.01 7.44
C GLN A 168 -10.73 22.08 5.92
N LEU A 169 -11.75 21.59 5.21
CA LEU A 169 -11.77 21.48 3.74
C LEU A 169 -12.64 22.54 3.05
N PHE A 170 -13.21 23.47 3.81
CA PHE A 170 -14.12 24.49 3.32
C PHE A 170 -13.79 25.86 3.89
N SER A 171 -14.14 26.90 3.14
CA SER A 171 -14.03 28.29 3.58
C SER A 171 -15.20 28.63 4.50
N ILE A 172 -14.92 29.34 5.59
CA ILE A 172 -15.92 29.93 6.48
C ILE A 172 -15.95 31.43 6.23
N ASP A 173 -17.13 31.98 6.02
CA ASP A 173 -17.32 33.42 5.94
C ASP A 173 -17.16 34.03 7.35
N GLU A 174 -16.24 34.97 7.52
CA GLU A 174 -15.92 35.56 8.82
C GLU A 174 -17.06 36.40 9.41
N GLN A 175 -17.99 36.91 8.60
CA GLN A 175 -19.09 37.75 9.04
C GLN A 175 -20.30 36.94 9.49
N THR A 176 -20.62 35.89 8.72
CA THR A 176 -21.79 35.04 8.97
C THR A 176 -21.45 33.79 9.79
N ASN A 177 -20.16 33.45 9.90
CA ASN A 177 -19.66 32.21 10.49
C ASN A 177 -20.29 30.96 9.84
N GLN A 178 -20.59 31.04 8.54
CA GLN A 178 -21.16 29.94 7.76
C GLN A 178 -20.14 29.41 6.78
N ALA A 179 -20.11 28.09 6.61
CA ALA A 179 -19.32 27.46 5.56
C ALA A 179 -19.92 27.77 4.18
N THR A 180 -19.06 28.14 3.22
CA THR A 180 -19.49 28.70 1.93
C THR A 180 -19.17 27.79 0.75
N ARG A 181 -17.91 27.35 0.64
CA ARG A 181 -17.43 26.53 -0.48
C ARG A 181 -16.23 25.68 -0.08
N PRO A 182 -15.91 24.62 -0.84
CA PRO A 182 -14.67 23.87 -0.65
C PRO A 182 -13.44 24.77 -0.87
N LEU A 183 -12.37 24.47 -0.14
CA LEU A 183 -11.06 25.08 -0.36
C LEU A 183 -10.39 24.44 -1.58
N THR A 184 -9.75 25.27 -2.39
CA THR A 184 -8.91 24.78 -3.49
C THR A 184 -7.57 24.25 -2.97
N ILE A 185 -6.84 23.48 -3.79
CA ILE A 185 -5.46 23.02 -3.45
C ILE A 185 -4.54 24.18 -3.06
N THR A 186 -4.69 25.33 -3.72
CA THR A 186 -3.82 26.49 -3.49
C THR A 186 -4.14 27.16 -2.16
N GLU A 187 -5.43 27.31 -1.83
CA GLU A 187 -5.88 27.88 -0.55
C GLU A 187 -5.53 26.96 0.61
N LEU A 188 -5.80 25.66 0.47
CA LEU A 188 -5.48 24.68 1.51
C LEU A 188 -3.97 24.61 1.78
N GLY A 189 -3.16 24.77 0.72
CA GLY A 189 -1.71 24.81 0.81
C GLY A 189 -1.13 26.01 1.56
N THR A 190 -1.92 27.03 1.87
CA THR A 190 -1.48 28.17 2.70
C THR A 190 -1.42 27.81 4.19
N PHE A 191 -2.18 26.80 4.63
CA PHE A 191 -2.15 26.32 6.00
C PHE A 191 -0.93 25.43 6.22
N ASN A 192 -0.17 25.70 7.30
CA ASN A 192 1.03 24.90 7.62
C ASN A 192 0.71 23.40 7.75
N ALA A 193 -0.48 23.07 8.26
CA ALA A 193 -0.94 21.70 8.43
C ALA A 193 -1.22 20.96 7.11
N ALA A 194 -1.28 21.63 5.96
CA ALA A 194 -1.50 21.03 4.64
C ALA A 194 -0.50 21.56 3.59
N ARG A 195 0.62 22.12 4.01
CA ARG A 195 1.61 22.79 3.16
C ARG A 195 2.05 21.98 1.93
N GLU A 196 2.14 20.66 2.05
CA GLU A 196 2.55 19.75 0.98
C GLU A 196 1.67 19.88 -0.29
N ILE A 197 0.35 20.09 -0.14
CA ILE A 197 -0.55 20.26 -1.29
C ILE A 197 -0.29 21.60 -2.01
N GLY A 198 0.09 22.63 -1.25
CA GLY A 198 0.50 23.93 -1.79
C GLY A 198 1.82 23.85 -2.57
N LEU A 199 2.80 23.12 -2.03
CA LEU A 199 4.08 22.88 -2.72
C LEU A 199 3.86 22.14 -4.05
N PHE A 200 2.97 21.16 -4.06
CA PHE A 200 2.55 20.48 -5.29
C PHE A 200 1.90 21.44 -6.28
N SER A 201 0.93 22.27 -5.85
CA SER A 201 0.28 23.27 -6.71
C SER A 201 1.31 24.19 -7.39
N VAL A 202 2.28 24.71 -6.63
CA VAL A 202 3.35 25.55 -7.18
C VAL A 202 4.24 24.77 -8.16
N ALA A 203 4.56 23.51 -7.87
CA ALA A 203 5.42 22.69 -8.70
C ALA A 203 4.79 22.38 -10.08
N ILE A 204 3.50 22.02 -10.11
CA ILE A 204 2.80 21.74 -11.38
C ILE A 204 2.63 23.02 -12.21
N GLN A 205 2.37 24.16 -11.56
CA GLN A 205 2.27 25.46 -12.25
C GLN A 205 3.60 25.86 -12.88
N LYS A 206 4.74 25.65 -12.19
CA LYS A 206 6.07 25.88 -12.75
C LYS A 206 6.35 24.99 -13.97
N ALA A 207 5.84 23.77 -13.96
CA ALA A 207 5.89 22.85 -15.09
C ALA A 207 4.86 23.17 -16.20
N LYS A 208 4.12 24.28 -16.08
CA LYS A 208 3.06 24.73 -17.00
C LYS A 208 1.88 23.76 -17.09
N TYR A 209 1.62 23.03 -16.02
CA TYR A 209 0.45 22.17 -15.85
C TYR A 209 -0.55 22.78 -14.88
N SER A 210 -1.82 22.42 -15.05
CA SER A 210 -2.87 22.49 -14.04
C SER A 210 -3.38 21.08 -13.77
N LEU A 211 -4.18 20.88 -12.72
CA LEU A 211 -4.72 19.55 -12.41
C LEU A 211 -5.50 18.97 -13.62
N LYS A 212 -6.19 19.84 -14.36
CA LYS A 212 -6.90 19.51 -15.59
C LYS A 212 -5.98 19.04 -16.73
N THR A 213 -4.83 19.66 -16.93
CA THR A 213 -3.92 19.35 -18.06
C THR A 213 -2.87 18.29 -17.75
N LEU A 214 -2.73 17.87 -16.49
CA LEU A 214 -1.84 16.77 -16.13
C LEU A 214 -2.21 15.47 -16.87
N PRO A 215 -1.21 14.61 -17.17
CA PRO A 215 -1.49 13.25 -17.61
C PRO A 215 -2.30 12.46 -16.56
N ASP A 216 -2.95 11.37 -16.97
CA ASP A 216 -3.74 10.50 -16.08
C ASP A 216 -2.92 9.92 -14.93
N TYR A 217 -1.63 9.72 -15.16
CA TYR A 217 -0.65 9.36 -14.16
C TYR A 217 0.53 10.33 -14.25
N TYR A 218 0.86 10.97 -13.14
CA TYR A 218 1.94 11.94 -13.10
C TYR A 218 2.73 11.81 -11.80
N GLU A 219 4.05 11.86 -11.90
CA GLU A 219 4.96 11.78 -10.76
C GLU A 219 5.89 12.98 -10.75
N LEU A 220 6.18 13.49 -9.57
CA LEU A 220 7.21 14.51 -9.37
C LEU A 220 7.75 14.42 -7.93
N SER A 221 8.86 15.10 -7.69
CA SER A 221 9.36 15.34 -6.33
C SER A 221 9.19 16.80 -5.97
N VAL A 222 8.68 17.08 -4.77
CA VAL A 222 8.57 18.43 -4.22
C VAL A 222 9.39 18.54 -2.94
N VAL A 223 10.15 19.62 -2.82
CA VAL A 223 11.02 19.86 -1.65
C VAL A 223 10.38 20.91 -0.77
N ASP A 224 10.11 20.56 0.48
CA ASP A 224 9.79 21.51 1.53
C ASP A 224 11.07 22.07 2.13
N ALA A 225 11.53 23.20 1.58
CA ALA A 225 12.76 23.84 2.01
C ALA A 225 12.75 24.30 3.49
N GLN A 226 11.57 24.45 4.12
CA GLN A 226 11.49 24.85 5.52
C GLN A 226 11.72 23.68 6.48
N ASN A 227 11.14 22.52 6.17
CA ASN A 227 11.26 21.32 7.00
C ASN A 227 12.39 20.39 6.55
N GLY A 228 13.00 20.65 5.39
CA GLY A 228 14.03 19.81 4.79
C GLY A 228 13.50 18.45 4.30
N ILE A 229 12.19 18.33 4.12
CA ILE A 229 11.52 17.09 3.69
C ILE A 229 11.34 17.12 2.18
N THR A 230 11.71 16.04 1.50
CA THR A 230 11.35 15.83 0.10
C THR A 230 10.16 14.88 0.05
N TYR A 231 9.08 15.31 -0.59
CA TYR A 231 7.94 14.46 -0.88
C TYR A 231 8.03 13.92 -2.31
N LEU A 232 7.90 12.60 -2.45
CA LEU A 232 7.61 11.95 -3.71
C LEU A 232 6.09 12.01 -3.91
N VAL A 233 5.67 12.60 -5.02
CA VAL A 233 4.26 12.87 -5.31
C VAL A 233 3.83 12.05 -6.51
N ALA A 234 2.70 11.35 -6.37
CA ALA A 234 2.05 10.65 -7.46
C ALA A 234 0.60 11.13 -7.59
N VAL A 235 0.16 11.36 -8.82
CA VAL A 235 -1.19 11.79 -9.14
C VAL A 235 -1.84 10.74 -10.02
N LYS A 236 -3.06 10.33 -9.67
CA LYS A 236 -3.90 9.46 -10.50
C LYS A 236 -5.25 10.10 -10.74
N LYS A 237 -5.62 10.28 -12.01
CA LYS A 237 -6.96 10.72 -12.39
C LYS A 237 -7.96 9.57 -12.33
N ILE A 238 -9.14 9.89 -11.82
CA ILE A 238 -10.30 9.02 -11.70
C ILE A 238 -11.45 9.74 -12.41
N THR A 239 -11.71 9.35 -13.65
CA THR A 239 -12.83 9.86 -14.43
C THR A 239 -13.92 8.81 -14.49
N TRP A 240 -15.10 9.14 -13.99
CA TRP A 240 -16.29 8.31 -14.09
C TRP A 240 -17.51 9.16 -14.43
N ARG A 241 -18.10 8.92 -15.61
CA ARG A 241 -19.18 9.76 -16.16
C ARG A 241 -18.74 11.23 -16.22
N SER A 242 -19.46 12.13 -15.56
CA SER A 242 -19.12 13.55 -15.47
C SER A 242 -18.32 13.91 -14.21
N VAL A 243 -17.95 12.93 -13.38
CA VAL A 243 -17.16 13.14 -12.18
C VAL A 243 -15.68 12.95 -12.52
N ASN A 244 -14.91 14.03 -12.42
CA ASN A 244 -13.47 14.04 -12.69
C ASN A 244 -12.70 14.33 -11.40
N TRP A 245 -12.16 13.30 -10.75
CA TRP A 245 -11.36 13.44 -9.54
C TRP A 245 -9.89 13.12 -9.79
N SER A 246 -9.03 13.71 -8.99
CA SER A 246 -7.59 13.43 -8.95
C SER A 246 -7.22 13.02 -7.54
N LEU A 247 -6.65 11.82 -7.42
CA LEU A 247 -6.05 11.34 -6.18
C LEU A 247 -4.58 11.73 -6.19
N ILE A 248 -4.15 12.49 -5.19
CA ILE A 248 -2.78 12.95 -5.03
C ILE A 248 -2.21 12.28 -3.80
N GLN A 249 -1.10 11.57 -4.00
CA GLN A 249 -0.36 10.88 -2.95
C GLN A 249 0.95 11.59 -2.71
N PHE A 250 1.27 11.83 -1.43
CA PHE A 250 2.56 12.31 -0.97
C PHE A 250 3.20 11.24 -0.10
N LEU A 251 4.46 10.96 -0.38
CA LEU A 251 5.28 10.01 0.35
C LEU A 251 6.57 10.69 0.76
N ASP A 252 6.94 10.63 2.03
CA ASP A 252 8.24 11.16 2.48
C ASP A 252 9.37 10.30 1.88
N GLU A 253 10.29 10.94 1.16
CA GLU A 253 11.44 10.28 0.56
C GLU A 253 12.28 9.55 1.60
N SER A 254 12.47 10.16 2.78
CA SER A 254 13.29 9.58 3.85
C SER A 254 12.72 8.26 4.37
N ASP A 255 11.39 8.14 4.46
CA ASP A 255 10.71 6.91 4.89
C ASP A 255 10.88 5.75 3.91
N VAL A 256 11.13 6.04 2.63
CA VAL A 256 11.41 4.99 1.62
C VAL A 256 12.87 4.58 1.66
N TYR A 257 13.78 5.56 1.67
CA TYR A 257 15.21 5.27 1.56
C TYR A 257 15.84 4.78 2.86
N LEU A 258 15.31 5.13 4.04
CA LEU A 258 15.87 4.70 5.32
C LEU A 258 15.77 3.17 5.53
N PRO A 259 14.62 2.52 5.30
CA PRO A 259 14.53 1.06 5.35
C PRO A 259 15.45 0.37 4.33
N ILE A 260 15.53 0.90 3.11
CA ILE A 260 16.39 0.35 2.05
C ILE A 260 17.87 0.44 2.47
N LYS A 261 18.31 1.60 2.97
CA LYS A 261 19.68 1.78 3.46
C LYS A 261 20.00 0.87 4.65
N ARG A 262 19.09 0.73 5.61
CA ARG A 262 19.27 -0.19 6.74
C ARG A 262 19.42 -1.64 6.29
N THR A 263 18.58 -2.08 5.34
CA THR A 263 18.59 -3.45 4.80
C THR A 263 19.87 -3.72 4.00
N ASN A 264 20.33 -2.75 3.22
CA ASN A 264 21.59 -2.85 2.49
C ASN A 264 22.77 -2.95 3.46
N LEU A 265 22.78 -2.14 4.52
CA LEU A 265 23.85 -2.17 5.52
C LEU A 265 23.90 -3.50 6.28
N THR A 266 22.75 -4.05 6.68
CA THR A 266 22.71 -5.39 7.31
C THR A 266 23.17 -6.49 6.36
N THR A 267 22.81 -6.40 5.08
CA THR A 267 23.24 -7.36 4.06
C THR A 267 24.76 -7.30 3.85
N ILE A 268 25.32 -6.08 3.73
CA ILE A 268 26.76 -5.86 3.59
C ILE A 268 27.51 -6.45 4.80
N ILE A 269 27.05 -6.16 6.03
CA ILE A 269 27.66 -6.70 7.25
C ILE A 269 27.59 -8.23 7.25
N GLY A 270 26.44 -8.82 6.89
CA GLY A 270 26.28 -10.28 6.82
C GLY A 270 27.21 -10.93 5.81
N VAL A 271 27.38 -10.33 4.63
CA VAL A 271 28.33 -10.81 3.61
C VAL A 271 29.76 -10.69 4.10
N CYS A 272 30.17 -9.53 4.65
CA CYS A 272 31.52 -9.34 5.20
C CYS A 272 31.82 -10.32 6.34
N ALA A 273 30.87 -10.57 7.25
CA ALA A 273 31.04 -11.52 8.34
C ALA A 273 31.21 -12.96 7.83
N THR A 274 30.42 -13.35 6.82
CA THR A 274 30.50 -14.68 6.21
C THR A 274 31.85 -14.89 5.51
N VAL A 275 32.28 -13.91 4.70
CA VAL A 275 33.58 -13.96 4.01
C VAL A 275 34.73 -13.98 5.02
N GLY A 276 34.67 -13.14 6.06
CA GLY A 276 35.68 -13.09 7.12
C GLY A 276 35.80 -14.42 7.87
N CYS A 277 34.68 -15.02 8.27
CA CYS A 277 34.68 -16.34 8.91
C CYS A 277 35.23 -17.43 7.97
N SER A 278 34.87 -17.39 6.69
CA SER A 278 35.36 -18.35 5.69
C SER A 278 36.88 -18.28 5.51
N MET A 279 37.43 -17.06 5.45
CA MET A 279 38.87 -16.84 5.40
C MET A 279 39.59 -17.35 6.65
N LEU A 280 39.03 -17.11 7.84
CA LEU A 280 39.59 -17.61 9.11
C LEU A 280 39.61 -19.14 9.17
N VAL A 281 38.52 -19.80 8.76
CA VAL A 281 38.45 -21.27 8.67
C VAL A 281 39.49 -21.79 7.66
N GLY A 282 39.63 -21.13 6.51
CA GLY A 282 40.66 -21.46 5.53
C GLY A 282 42.08 -21.33 6.08
N MET A 283 42.37 -20.25 6.81
CA MET A 283 43.67 -20.06 7.47
C MET A 283 43.96 -21.11 8.54
N LEU A 284 42.96 -21.49 9.35
CA LEU A 284 43.11 -22.54 10.35
C LEU A 284 43.38 -23.90 9.70
N LEU A 285 42.64 -24.25 8.65
CA LEU A 285 42.88 -25.49 7.91
C LEU A 285 44.27 -25.51 7.26
N ALA A 286 44.68 -24.40 6.64
CA ALA A 286 46.02 -24.27 6.06
C ALA A 286 47.11 -24.45 7.14
N TYR A 287 46.95 -23.81 8.30
CA TYR A 287 47.87 -23.95 9.42
C TYR A 287 47.98 -25.41 9.92
N TRP A 288 46.84 -26.10 10.07
CA TRP A 288 46.84 -27.51 10.49
C TRP A 288 47.56 -28.40 9.47
N ILE A 289 47.27 -28.24 8.17
CA ILE A 289 47.91 -29.00 7.10
C ILE A 289 49.42 -28.73 7.06
N THR A 290 49.84 -27.46 7.16
CA THR A 290 51.27 -27.10 7.21
C THR A 290 51.96 -27.70 8.43
N ARG A 291 51.31 -27.69 9.60
CA ARG A 291 51.86 -28.29 10.81
C ARG A 291 52.09 -29.79 10.64
N ASP A 292 51.12 -30.51 10.08
CA ASP A 292 51.21 -31.95 9.91
C ASP A 292 52.23 -32.33 8.82
N LEU A 293 52.28 -31.58 7.71
CA LEU A 293 53.34 -31.71 6.69
C LEU A 293 54.73 -31.43 7.25
N SER A 294 54.87 -30.43 8.11
CA SER A 294 56.15 -30.11 8.76
C SER A 294 56.62 -31.26 9.64
N ARG A 295 55.71 -31.90 10.42
CA ARG A 295 56.03 -33.09 11.22
C ARG A 295 56.46 -34.27 10.34
N ILE A 296 55.74 -34.55 9.26
CA ILE A 296 56.10 -35.61 8.30
C ILE A 296 57.48 -35.32 7.68
N THR A 297 57.75 -34.07 7.32
CA THR A 297 59.05 -33.67 6.77
C THR A 297 60.19 -33.86 7.78
N LEU A 298 59.92 -33.56 9.05
CA LEU A 298 60.87 -33.76 10.15
C LEU A 298 61.16 -35.25 10.36
N ASP A 299 60.14 -36.10 10.29
CA ASP A 299 60.27 -37.54 10.41
C ASP A 299 60.97 -38.16 9.19
N LEU A 300 60.71 -37.67 7.97
CA LEU A 300 61.44 -38.04 6.75
C LEU A 300 62.91 -37.66 6.82
N ASN A 301 63.23 -36.47 7.35
CA ASN A 301 64.62 -36.06 7.56
C ASN A 301 65.31 -36.95 8.60
N LYS A 302 64.64 -37.32 9.69
CA LYS A 302 65.17 -38.29 10.67
C LYS A 302 65.35 -39.68 10.07
N LEU A 303 64.44 -40.13 9.21
CA LEU A 303 64.56 -41.40 8.46
C LEU A 303 65.72 -41.38 7.44
N LYS A 304 66.01 -40.21 6.85
CA LYS A 304 67.17 -40.01 5.97
C LYS A 304 68.49 -40.13 6.75
N ASP A 305 68.53 -39.61 7.98
CA ASP A 305 69.70 -39.66 8.86
C ASP A 305 69.82 -41.01 9.60
N PHE A 306 68.80 -41.88 9.52
CA PHE A 306 68.90 -43.27 9.94
C PHE A 306 69.86 -44.02 9.00
N HIS A 307 71.07 -44.30 9.48
CA HIS A 307 72.07 -45.10 8.78
C HIS A 307 71.57 -46.54 8.52
N PHE A 308 70.90 -46.77 7.38
CA PHE A 308 70.59 -48.13 6.89
C PHE A 308 71.84 -49.01 6.75
N ALA A 309 73.02 -48.40 6.63
CA ALA A 309 74.30 -49.08 6.58
C ALA A 309 74.74 -49.74 7.90
N SER A 310 74.29 -49.26 9.07
CA SER A 310 74.67 -49.85 10.37
C SER A 310 73.81 -51.05 10.75
N VAL A 311 72.59 -51.16 10.20
CA VAL A 311 71.69 -52.30 10.44
C VAL A 311 71.97 -53.47 9.49
N TYR A 312 72.58 -53.23 8.33
CA TYR A 312 72.91 -54.31 7.38
C TYR A 312 74.22 -55.06 7.70
N LYS A 313 75.10 -54.52 8.55
CA LYS A 313 76.40 -55.14 8.90
C LYS A 313 76.45 -55.88 10.24
N GLY A 314 75.33 -56.01 10.95
CA GLY A 314 75.26 -56.61 12.27
C GLY A 314 74.20 -57.68 12.42
N ARG A 315 74.15 -58.69 11.53
CA ARG A 315 73.26 -59.84 11.71
C ARG A 315 73.93 -60.89 12.60
N ASN A 316 73.93 -60.63 13.90
CA ASN A 316 73.92 -61.68 14.91
C ASN A 316 72.89 -61.31 15.99
N ASN A 317 71.71 -61.93 15.85
CA ASN A 317 70.62 -62.14 16.80
C ASN A 317 70.43 -61.16 17.98
N SER A 318 69.32 -60.41 17.99
CA SER A 318 68.37 -60.29 19.13
C SER A 318 67.44 -59.05 19.12
N ILE A 319 67.08 -58.45 17.98
CA ILE A 319 66.09 -57.35 17.97
C ILE A 319 64.81 -57.80 17.26
N LYS A 320 63.69 -57.81 17.99
CA LYS A 320 62.34 -58.10 17.48
C LYS A 320 62.06 -57.21 16.26
N THR A 321 61.99 -57.82 15.08
CA THR A 321 61.68 -57.16 13.81
C THR A 321 60.17 -56.93 13.69
N SER A 322 59.61 -55.92 14.37
CA SER A 322 58.26 -55.40 14.07
C SER A 322 58.29 -54.33 12.98
N ASN A 323 59.37 -53.52 12.91
CA ASN A 323 59.42 -52.32 12.09
C ASN A 323 59.54 -52.60 10.58
N ILE A 324 60.03 -53.78 10.17
CA ILE A 324 60.09 -54.16 8.75
C ILE A 324 58.69 -54.51 8.23
N LYS A 325 57.83 -55.06 9.09
CA LYS A 325 56.44 -55.41 8.74
C LYS A 325 55.56 -54.17 8.64
N GLU A 326 55.79 -53.17 9.50
CA GLU A 326 55.12 -51.86 9.43
C GLU A 326 55.52 -51.07 8.20
N ILE A 327 56.80 -51.06 7.80
CA ILE A 327 57.22 -50.37 6.56
C ILE A 327 56.58 -51.04 5.33
N PHE A 328 56.49 -52.37 5.29
CA PHE A 328 55.78 -53.07 4.22
C PHE A 328 54.28 -52.76 4.23
N GLN A 329 53.66 -52.64 5.41
CA GLN A 329 52.25 -52.23 5.54
C GLN A 329 52.02 -50.76 5.16
N ILE A 330 52.93 -49.85 5.46
CA ILE A 330 52.84 -48.45 5.04
C ILE A 330 52.98 -48.35 3.53
N GLN A 331 53.92 -49.10 2.93
CA GLN A 331 54.10 -49.12 1.48
C GLN A 331 52.89 -49.74 0.77
N SER A 332 52.28 -50.80 1.33
CA SER A 332 51.05 -51.38 0.79
C SER A 332 49.84 -50.44 0.97
N SER A 333 49.76 -49.72 2.09
CA SER A 333 48.68 -48.77 2.36
C SER A 333 48.78 -47.52 1.48
N PHE A 334 50.00 -47.06 1.21
CA PHE A 334 50.26 -45.96 0.28
C PHE A 334 49.91 -46.36 -1.15
N HIS A 335 50.26 -47.58 -1.57
CA HIS A 335 49.86 -48.11 -2.87
C HIS A 335 48.34 -48.22 -2.99
N ALA A 336 47.66 -48.73 -1.96
CA ALA A 336 46.20 -48.81 -1.93
C ALA A 336 45.52 -47.42 -1.95
N MET A 337 46.11 -46.42 -1.30
CA MET A 337 45.61 -45.04 -1.31
C MET A 337 45.79 -44.39 -2.68
N VAL A 338 46.93 -44.59 -3.34
CA VAL A 338 47.17 -44.11 -4.71
C VAL A 338 46.21 -44.78 -5.69
N GLU A 339 45.94 -46.08 -5.53
CA GLU A 339 44.98 -46.81 -6.37
C GLU A 339 43.54 -46.33 -6.13
N ALA A 340 43.15 -46.07 -4.89
CA ALA A 340 41.86 -45.49 -4.53
C ALA A 340 41.70 -44.06 -5.08
N PHE A 341 42.76 -43.26 -5.03
CA PHE A 341 42.78 -41.91 -5.60
C PHE A 341 42.70 -41.93 -7.12
N ALA A 342 43.41 -42.85 -7.79
CA ALA A 342 43.31 -43.06 -9.23
C ALA A 342 41.89 -43.52 -9.64
N LYS A 343 41.28 -44.44 -8.89
CA LYS A 343 39.87 -44.83 -9.09
C LYS A 343 38.92 -43.67 -8.85
N SER A 344 39.11 -42.87 -7.81
CA SER A 344 38.30 -41.68 -7.54
C SER A 344 38.42 -40.64 -8.66
N LEU A 345 39.62 -40.40 -9.20
CA LEU A 345 39.83 -39.53 -10.35
C LEU A 345 39.19 -40.06 -11.62
N ALA A 346 39.26 -41.37 -11.86
CA ALA A 346 38.59 -42.02 -12.99
C ALA A 346 37.06 -41.90 -12.88
N ILE A 347 36.50 -42.11 -11.69
CA ILE A 347 35.06 -41.93 -11.41
C ILE A 347 34.65 -40.47 -11.58
N ASN A 348 35.42 -39.51 -11.08
CA ASN A 348 35.11 -38.08 -11.20
C ASN A 348 35.21 -37.60 -12.66
N ASN A 349 36.16 -38.16 -13.43
CA ASN A 349 36.25 -37.92 -14.88
C ASN A 349 35.14 -38.62 -15.68
N SER A 350 34.64 -39.79 -15.25
CA SER A 350 33.47 -40.42 -15.87
C SER A 350 32.16 -39.71 -15.51
N ILE A 351 32.04 -39.12 -14.31
CA ILE A 351 30.90 -38.29 -13.91
C ILE A 351 30.89 -36.98 -14.70
N LYS A 352 32.05 -36.33 -14.89
CA LYS A 352 32.18 -35.16 -15.78
C LYS A 352 31.85 -35.45 -17.24
N LYS A 353 32.04 -36.68 -17.71
CA LYS A 353 31.64 -37.14 -19.06
C LYS A 353 30.23 -37.74 -19.13
N GLY A 354 29.58 -37.95 -17.98
CA GLY A 354 28.32 -38.70 -17.83
C GLY A 354 27.09 -37.87 -17.48
N ASN A 355 27.14 -36.54 -17.56
CA ASN A 355 25.93 -35.69 -17.52
C ASN A 355 25.24 -35.66 -18.88
N GLY A 356 24.73 -36.81 -19.29
CA GLY A 356 24.00 -36.99 -20.54
C GLY A 356 23.21 -38.28 -20.57
N SER A 357 22.44 -38.58 -19.53
CA SER A 357 21.32 -39.54 -19.56
C SER A 357 20.69 -39.66 -18.16
N ILE A 358 19.53 -39.03 -17.99
CA ILE A 358 18.57 -39.35 -16.94
C ILE A 358 17.85 -40.61 -17.39
N VAL A 359 17.82 -41.71 -16.61
CA VAL A 359 16.63 -42.56 -16.40
C VAL A 359 16.78 -43.38 -15.11
N SER A 360 15.73 -43.28 -14.31
CA SER A 360 15.27 -44.08 -13.18
C SER A 360 15.69 -45.55 -13.08
N SER A 361 16.01 -46.00 -11.86
CA SER A 361 15.20 -47.02 -11.15
C SER A 361 15.86 -47.40 -9.82
N LEU A 362 15.13 -47.17 -8.72
CA LEU A 362 15.35 -47.84 -7.45
C LEU A 362 14.96 -49.32 -7.60
N PRO A 363 15.63 -50.22 -6.85
CA PRO A 363 14.88 -51.24 -6.14
C PRO A 363 15.18 -51.22 -4.65
N TYR A 364 14.09 -51.19 -3.90
CA TYR A 364 13.97 -51.41 -2.46
C TYR A 364 14.03 -52.92 -2.13
N THR A 365 13.99 -53.23 -0.82
CA THR A 365 13.87 -54.54 -0.11
C THR A 365 15.17 -55.31 0.20
N ASN A 366 15.39 -55.89 1.37
CA ASN A 366 14.57 -56.15 2.57
C ASN A 366 15.48 -56.45 3.77
N GLN A 367 15.11 -56.04 4.99
CA GLN A 367 15.41 -56.85 6.18
C GLN A 367 14.25 -56.77 7.18
N GLN A 368 13.60 -57.92 7.36
CA GLN A 368 12.61 -58.21 8.38
C GLN A 368 13.24 -58.13 9.77
N VAL A 369 12.52 -57.59 10.75
CA VAL A 369 12.30 -58.26 12.03
C VAL A 369 10.83 -58.07 12.42
N GLU A 370 10.12 -59.19 12.48
CA GLU A 370 8.80 -59.35 13.07
C GLU A 370 8.81 -59.01 14.57
N ALA A 371 7.73 -58.41 15.08
CA ALA A 371 6.84 -59.06 16.04
C ALA A 371 5.82 -58.06 16.61
N SER A 372 4.53 -58.32 16.29
CA SER A 372 3.41 -58.46 17.25
C SER A 372 3.00 -57.25 18.10
N ARG A 373 1.74 -56.91 18.37
CA ARG A 373 0.39 -57.43 18.05
C ARG A 373 -0.57 -56.46 18.77
N GLN A 374 -1.74 -56.21 18.17
CA GLN A 374 -3.04 -55.88 18.82
C GLN A 374 -3.09 -54.52 19.55
N LEU A 375 -3.96 -53.56 19.23
CA LEU A 375 -5.32 -53.56 18.68
C LEU A 375 -5.51 -52.35 17.76
#